data_AF-A0A6G6KCG6-F1
#
_entry.id   AF-A0A6G6KCG6-F1
#
_cell.length_a   1.000
_cell.length_b   1.000
_cell.length_c   1.000
_cell.angle_alpha   90.00
_cell.angle_beta   90.00
_cell.angle_gamma   90.00
#
_symmetry.space_group_name_H-M   'P 1'
#
loop_
_entity.id
_entity.type
_entity.pdbx_description
1 polymer ?
#
loop_
_entity_poly.entity_id
_entity_poly.type
_entity_poly.pdbx_seq_one_letter_code
_entity_poly.pdbx_strand_id
1 'polypeptide(L)'
;MADQAKVTSLDALDSMRAASIIFMTKARTAVDQGSDEVRRARYWLEHDRRPHWENELKRRTRNLERAEQELLSARYSEFNETQTMQRSAVRKAKEAVAEAEDKLRRIKGWLRNFDTSFDPLVRKLDMLRQYLDNDVPRAIAYIVQIQRTLEAYAEVSPLFASAPPSAETPLPETPDEKSPTA
;
A
#
# COMPACT_ATOMS: atom_id res chain seq x y z
N MET A 1 -48.31 8.74 -18.12
CA MET A 1 -48.40 7.45 -17.41
C MET A 1 -46.97 7.14 -16.99
N ALA A 2 -46.45 7.57 -15.83
CA ALA A 2 -46.85 7.18 -14.46
C ALA A 2 -47.02 5.66 -14.37
N ASP A 3 -46.34 4.91 -13.52
CA ASP A 3 -45.25 5.22 -12.58
C ASP A 3 -44.82 3.81 -12.13
N GLN A 4 -43.78 3.24 -12.72
CA GLN A 4 -43.26 1.93 -12.29
C GLN A 4 -41.74 1.96 -12.33
N ALA A 5 -41.15 2.54 -11.29
CA ALA A 5 -39.79 2.21 -10.94
C ALA A 5 -39.77 0.73 -10.55
N LYS A 6 -39.07 -0.12 -11.32
CA LYS A 6 -38.78 -1.50 -10.89
C LYS A 6 -37.87 -1.41 -9.66
N VAL A 7 -38.46 -1.54 -8.47
CA VAL A 7 -37.78 -1.55 -7.16
C VAL A 7 -37.03 -2.88 -6.96
N THR A 8 -36.22 -3.30 -7.93
CA THR A 8 -35.47 -4.57 -7.88
C THR A 8 -34.09 -4.43 -7.25
N SER A 9 -33.66 -3.23 -6.84
CA SER A 9 -32.26 -3.01 -6.42
C SER A 9 -32.09 -2.28 -5.09
N LEU A 10 -33.06 -2.33 -4.16
CA LEU A 10 -32.84 -1.86 -2.78
C LEU A 10 -31.74 -2.70 -2.10
N ASP A 11 -31.77 -4.02 -2.29
CA ASP A 11 -30.74 -4.95 -1.80
C ASP A 11 -29.34 -4.66 -2.42
N ALA A 12 -29.30 -4.23 -3.69
CA ALA A 12 -28.05 -3.83 -4.33
C ALA A 12 -27.48 -2.54 -3.73
N LEU A 13 -28.35 -1.59 -3.34
CA LEU A 13 -27.93 -0.36 -2.64
C LEU A 13 -27.42 -0.67 -1.22
N ASP A 14 -28.06 -1.61 -0.52
CA ASP A 14 -27.61 -2.07 0.80
C ASP A 14 -26.25 -2.76 0.70
N SER A 15 -26.09 -3.64 -0.28
CA SER A 15 -24.83 -4.33 -0.58
C SER A 15 -23.73 -3.33 -0.96
N MET A 16 -24.04 -2.33 -1.79
CA MET A 16 -23.11 -1.27 -2.15
C MET A 16 -22.69 -0.45 -0.94
N ARG A 17 -23.64 -0.05 -0.06
CA ARG A 17 -23.35 0.68 1.18
C ARG A 17 -22.41 -0.12 2.08
N ALA A 18 -22.72 -1.40 2.31
CA ALA A 18 -21.88 -2.29 3.11
C ALA A 18 -20.47 -2.44 2.51
N ALA A 19 -20.38 -2.65 1.19
CA ALA A 19 -19.11 -2.75 0.48
C ALA A 19 -18.29 -1.44 0.58
N SER A 20 -18.92 -0.27 0.46
CA SER A 20 -18.25 1.03 0.60
C SER A 20 -17.69 1.27 2.00
N ILE A 21 -18.41 0.86 3.06
CA ILE A 21 -17.92 0.97 4.45
C ILE A 21 -16.70 0.07 4.67
N ILE A 22 -16.77 -1.18 4.20
CA ILE A 22 -15.64 -2.12 4.30
C ILE A 22 -14.44 -1.62 3.49
N PHE A 23 -14.68 -1.16 2.27
CA PHE A 23 -13.66 -0.57 1.40
C PHE A 23 -12.96 0.61 2.09
N MET A 24 -13.72 1.57 2.62
CA MET A 24 -13.18 2.75 3.30
C MET A 24 -12.26 2.34 4.46
N THR A 25 -12.69 1.39 5.28
CA THR A 25 -11.91 0.91 6.43
C THR A 25 -10.59 0.26 6.00
N LYS A 26 -10.65 -0.60 4.98
CA LYS A 26 -9.45 -1.27 4.43
C LYS A 26 -8.52 -0.28 3.73
N ALA A 27 -9.07 0.63 2.94
CA ALA A 27 -8.31 1.62 2.19
C ALA A 27 -7.57 2.58 3.12
N ARG A 28 -8.24 3.08 4.18
CA ARG A 28 -7.58 3.92 5.21
C ARG A 28 -6.40 3.19 5.84
N THR A 29 -6.62 1.96 6.28
CA THR A 29 -5.57 1.14 6.89
C THR A 29 -4.37 0.97 5.96
N ALA A 30 -4.62 0.66 4.68
CA ALA A 30 -3.55 0.49 3.70
C ALA A 30 -2.76 1.80 3.43
N VAL A 31 -3.46 2.93 3.34
CA VAL A 31 -2.81 4.24 3.13
C VAL A 31 -1.97 4.66 4.34
N ASP A 32 -2.48 4.43 5.55
CA ASP A 32 -1.76 4.73 6.79
C ASP A 32 -0.52 3.83 6.93
N GLN A 33 -0.65 2.52 6.64
CA GLN A 33 0.49 1.59 6.63
C GLN A 33 1.58 2.04 5.65
N GLY A 34 1.22 2.40 4.41
CA GLY A 34 2.18 2.88 3.42
C GLY A 34 2.89 4.17 3.88
N SER A 35 2.14 5.09 4.48
CA SER A 35 2.70 6.34 5.02
C SER A 35 3.67 6.10 6.17
N ASP A 36 3.31 5.19 7.07
CA ASP A 36 4.13 4.84 8.23
C ASP A 36 5.40 4.05 7.84
N GLU A 37 5.33 3.20 6.81
CA GLU A 37 6.51 2.52 6.28
C GLU A 37 7.54 3.50 5.73
N VAL A 38 7.12 4.53 5.00
CA VAL A 38 8.02 5.59 4.51
C VAL A 38 8.68 6.33 5.67
N ARG A 39 7.89 6.73 6.68
CA ARG A 39 8.42 7.39 7.89
C ARG A 39 9.41 6.48 8.65
N ARG A 40 9.06 5.20 8.80
CA ARG A 40 9.91 4.21 9.47
C ARG A 40 11.22 3.99 8.71
N ALA A 41 11.16 3.89 7.39
CA ALA A 41 12.35 3.73 6.55
C ALA A 41 13.29 4.94 6.66
N ARG A 42 12.73 6.16 6.65
CA ARG A 42 13.50 7.39 6.89
C ARG A 42 14.16 7.36 8.26
N TYR A 43 13.37 7.12 9.30
CA TYR A 43 13.84 7.10 10.69
C TYR A 43 14.96 6.09 10.87
N TRP A 44 14.80 4.88 10.34
CA TRP A 44 15.81 3.83 10.36
C TRP A 44 17.10 4.22 9.63
N LEU A 45 17.00 4.88 8.48
CA LEU A 45 18.18 5.32 7.74
C LEU A 45 18.98 6.37 8.52
N GLU A 46 18.27 7.28 9.19
CA GLU A 46 18.85 8.39 9.94
C GLU A 46 19.40 7.98 11.32
N HIS A 47 18.65 7.20 12.10
CA HIS A 47 18.94 6.93 13.50
C HIS A 47 19.62 5.57 13.75
N ASP A 48 19.50 4.62 12.82
CA ASP A 48 20.13 3.30 12.94
C ASP A 48 21.29 3.18 11.94
N ARG A 49 20.99 3.22 10.63
CA ARG A 49 22.00 2.92 9.61
C ARG A 49 23.14 3.92 9.54
N ARG A 50 22.85 5.22 9.57
CA ARG A 50 23.92 6.22 9.54
C ARG A 50 24.87 6.09 10.75
N PRO A 51 24.39 6.10 12.01
CA PRO A 51 25.25 5.91 13.17
C PRO A 51 25.99 4.57 13.18
N HIS A 52 25.33 3.50 12.73
CA HIS A 52 25.96 2.18 12.60
C HIS A 52 27.19 2.24 11.68
N TRP A 53 27.06 2.80 10.47
CA TRP A 53 28.17 2.89 9.52
C TRP A 53 29.24 3.91 9.92
N GLU A 54 28.87 5.00 10.62
CA GLU A 54 29.83 5.92 11.21
C GLU A 54 30.69 5.25 12.30
N ASN A 55 30.08 4.39 13.12
CA ASN A 55 30.79 3.62 14.15
C ASN A 55 31.62 2.49 13.55
N GLU A 56 31.11 1.79 12.54
CA GLU A 56 31.85 0.77 11.79
C GLU A 56 33.08 1.37 11.11
N LEU A 57 32.96 2.56 10.52
CA LEU A 57 34.09 3.27 9.93
C LEU A 57 35.16 3.54 10.99
N LYS A 58 34.79 4.15 12.12
CA LYS A 58 35.72 4.39 13.24
C LYS A 58 36.42 3.11 13.71
N ARG A 59 35.68 2.01 13.83
CA ARG A 59 36.22 0.71 14.25
C ARG A 59 37.22 0.16 13.23
N ARG A 60 36.87 0.19 11.94
CA ARG A 60 37.72 -0.31 10.86
C ARG A 60 38.97 0.56 10.67
N THR A 61 38.87 1.87 10.85
CA THR A 61 40.03 2.79 10.84
C THR A 61 41.00 2.47 11.97
N ARG A 62 40.51 2.23 13.21
CA ARG A 62 41.36 1.80 14.33
C ARG A 62 42.05 0.45 14.06
N ASN A 63 41.35 -0.48 13.42
CA ASN A 63 41.94 -1.76 13.03
C ASN A 63 43.02 -1.59 11.96
N LEU A 64 42.84 -0.66 11.02
CA LEU A 64 43.85 -0.31 10.03
C LEU A 64 45.10 0.28 10.70
N GLU A 65 44.93 1.25 11.60
CA GLU A 65 46.04 1.85 12.38
C GLU A 65 46.81 0.78 13.15
N ARG A 66 46.10 -0.16 13.80
CA ARG A 66 46.73 -1.29 14.50
C ARG A 66 47.51 -2.20 13.55
N ALA A 67 46.93 -2.58 12.42
CA ALA A 67 47.60 -3.42 11.44
C ALA A 67 48.86 -2.74 10.86
N GLU A 68 48.81 -1.41 10.66
CA GLU A 68 49.96 -0.62 10.21
C GLU A 68 51.06 -0.57 11.28
N GLN A 69 50.70 -0.41 12.56
CA GLN A 69 51.65 -0.50 13.67
C GLN A 69 52.31 -1.88 13.77
N GLU A 70 51.53 -2.96 13.69
CA GLU A 70 52.04 -4.34 13.70
C GLU A 70 53.00 -4.60 12.53
N LEU A 71 52.69 -4.06 11.34
CA LEU A 71 53.56 -4.14 10.18
C LEU A 71 54.87 -3.38 10.39
N LEU A 72 54.82 -2.18 10.99
CA LEU A 72 56.02 -1.42 11.33
C LEU A 72 56.87 -2.17 12.35
N SER A 73 56.28 -2.71 13.42
CA SER A 73 56.98 -3.54 14.39
C SER A 73 57.61 -4.79 13.75
N ALA A 74 56.88 -5.48 12.87
CA ALA A 74 57.39 -6.64 12.14
C ALA A 74 58.49 -6.29 11.14
N ARG A 75 58.58 -5.05 10.65
CA ARG A 75 59.72 -4.60 9.81
C ARG A 75 61.02 -4.47 10.59
N TYR A 76 60.96 -4.16 11.89
CA TYR A 76 62.14 -4.07 12.75
C TYR A 76 62.52 -5.43 13.37
N SER A 77 61.67 -6.44 13.25
CA SER A 77 61.93 -7.82 13.68
C SER A 77 62.46 -8.65 12.50
N GLU A 78 63.50 -9.46 12.70
CA GLU A 78 64.23 -10.19 11.62
C GLU A 78 63.43 -11.32 10.91
N PHE A 79 62.15 -11.53 11.24
CA PHE A 79 61.33 -12.62 10.67
C PHE A 79 60.57 -12.20 9.41
N ASN A 80 61.02 -12.67 8.24
CA ASN A 80 60.45 -12.35 6.92
C ASN A 80 59.02 -12.88 6.69
N GLU A 81 58.66 -14.05 7.22
CA GLU A 81 57.33 -14.66 7.02
C GLU A 81 56.22 -13.92 7.79
N THR A 82 56.58 -13.36 8.95
CA THR A 82 55.73 -12.42 9.70
C THR A 82 55.51 -11.12 8.90
N GLN A 83 56.44 -10.72 8.04
CA GLN A 83 56.25 -9.47 7.29
C GLN A 83 55.19 -9.58 6.17
N THR A 84 55.10 -10.73 5.49
CA THR A 84 54.13 -10.96 4.40
C THR A 84 52.70 -11.08 4.91
N MET A 85 52.50 -11.79 6.03
CA MET A 85 51.19 -11.87 6.70
C MET A 85 50.68 -10.49 7.12
N GLN A 86 51.52 -9.66 7.73
CA GLN A 86 51.18 -8.32 8.20
C GLN A 86 50.85 -7.38 7.03
N ARG A 87 51.59 -7.46 5.92
CA ARG A 87 51.26 -6.73 4.67
C ARG A 87 49.87 -7.10 4.15
N SER A 88 49.54 -8.39 4.16
CA SER A 88 48.22 -8.86 3.73
C SER A 88 47.10 -8.38 4.67
N ALA A 89 47.36 -8.31 5.98
CA ALA A 89 46.43 -7.82 6.98
C ALA A 89 46.13 -6.32 6.79
N VAL A 90 47.16 -5.50 6.56
CA VAL A 90 46.99 -4.08 6.22
C VAL A 90 46.18 -3.89 4.95
N ARG A 91 46.44 -4.68 3.89
CA ARG A 91 45.66 -4.59 2.64
C ARG A 91 44.17 -4.88 2.90
N LYS A 92 43.86 -5.96 3.61
CA LYS A 92 42.47 -6.31 3.98
C LYS A 92 41.82 -5.22 4.84
N ALA A 93 42.55 -4.63 5.78
CA ALA A 93 42.04 -3.54 6.60
C ALA A 93 41.74 -2.28 5.77
N LYS A 94 42.58 -1.94 4.78
CA LYS A 94 42.32 -0.83 3.84
C LYS A 94 41.07 -1.07 3.00
N GLU A 95 40.93 -2.28 2.44
CA GLU A 95 39.73 -2.68 1.69
C GLU A 95 38.46 -2.57 2.55
N ALA A 96 38.53 -3.01 3.82
CA ALA A 96 37.40 -2.91 4.74
C ALA A 96 37.02 -1.46 5.07
N VAL A 97 38.00 -0.56 5.23
CA VAL A 97 37.73 0.88 5.44
C VAL A 97 37.05 1.47 4.20
N ALA A 98 37.59 1.22 3.00
CA ALA A 98 37.01 1.71 1.75
C ALA A 98 35.56 1.25 1.56
N GLU A 99 35.26 -0.02 1.87
CA GLU A 99 33.88 -0.55 1.81
C GLU A 99 32.94 0.21 2.76
N ALA A 100 33.38 0.51 3.98
CA ALA A 100 32.57 1.23 4.96
C ALA A 100 32.35 2.69 4.54
N GLU A 101 33.37 3.36 3.99
CA GLU A 101 33.25 4.71 3.44
C GLU A 101 32.25 4.77 2.29
N ASP A 102 32.31 3.81 1.36
CA ASP A 102 31.39 3.73 0.23
C ASP A 102 29.94 3.52 0.69
N LYS A 103 29.71 2.62 1.65
CA LYS A 103 28.39 2.39 2.23
C LYS A 103 27.87 3.63 2.96
N LEU A 104 28.71 4.30 3.74
CA LEU A 104 28.34 5.54 4.41
C LEU A 104 28.01 6.66 3.41
N ARG A 105 28.79 6.79 2.32
CA ARG A 105 28.54 7.74 1.24
C ARG A 105 27.19 7.49 0.58
N ARG A 106 26.88 6.22 0.28
CA ARG A 106 25.58 5.81 -0.27
C ARG A 106 24.45 6.20 0.68
N ILE A 107 24.54 5.86 1.96
CA ILE A 107 23.50 6.19 2.97
C ILE A 107 23.26 7.69 3.07
N LYS A 108 24.32 8.50 3.10
CA LYS A 108 24.20 9.97 3.08
C LYS A 108 23.53 10.46 1.79
N GLY A 109 23.86 9.85 0.66
CA GLY A 109 23.20 10.12 -0.62
C GLY A 109 21.70 9.78 -0.60
N TRP A 110 21.34 8.62 -0.06
CA TRP A 110 19.95 8.21 0.14
C TRP A 110 19.21 9.20 1.04
N LEU A 111 19.76 9.56 2.20
CA LEU A 111 19.16 10.54 3.11
C LEU A 111 18.90 11.89 2.42
N ARG A 112 19.87 12.40 1.66
CA ARG A 112 19.72 13.67 0.95
C ARG A 112 18.63 13.63 -0.13
N ASN A 113 18.52 12.51 -0.84
CA ASN A 113 17.58 12.38 -1.97
C ASN A 113 16.21 11.82 -1.53
N PHE A 114 16.09 11.38 -0.27
CA PHE A 114 14.89 10.72 0.25
C PHE A 114 13.69 11.66 0.18
N ASP A 115 13.81 12.87 0.74
CA ASP A 115 12.72 13.87 0.73
C ASP A 115 12.26 14.18 -0.68
N THR A 116 13.20 14.52 -1.57
CA THR A 116 12.90 14.87 -2.96
C THR A 116 12.15 13.75 -3.70
N SER A 117 12.46 12.49 -3.39
CA SER A 117 11.88 11.34 -4.07
C SER A 117 10.56 10.88 -3.47
N PHE A 118 10.43 10.93 -2.13
CA PHE A 118 9.28 10.40 -1.41
C PHE A 118 8.24 11.46 -1.05
N ASP A 119 8.59 12.74 -0.91
CA ASP A 119 7.62 13.81 -0.61
C ASP A 119 6.44 13.86 -1.60
N PRO A 120 6.64 13.78 -2.93
CA PRO A 120 5.52 13.79 -3.86
C PRO A 120 4.61 12.57 -3.71
N LEU A 121 5.17 11.42 -3.31
CA LEU A 121 4.42 10.18 -3.12
C LEU A 121 3.62 10.22 -1.82
N VAL A 122 4.23 10.70 -0.73
CA VAL A 122 3.53 10.89 0.56
C VAL A 122 2.39 11.88 0.40
N ARG A 123 2.58 13.00 -0.32
CA ARG A 123 1.48 13.94 -0.61
C ARG A 123 0.32 13.27 -1.35
N LYS A 124 0.59 12.36 -2.30
CA LYS A 124 -0.48 11.62 -2.99
C LYS A 124 -1.23 10.69 -2.04
N LEU A 125 -0.54 10.04 -1.10
CA LEU A 125 -1.16 9.24 -0.05
C LEU A 125 -2.03 10.09 0.87
N ASP A 126 -1.55 11.28 1.26
CA ASP A 126 -2.32 12.23 2.09
C ASP A 126 -3.59 12.72 1.36
N MET A 127 -3.50 13.03 0.06
CA MET A 127 -4.67 13.40 -0.76
C MET A 127 -5.68 12.26 -0.85
N LEU A 128 -5.20 11.02 -1.06
CA LEU A 128 -6.07 9.85 -1.09
C LEU A 128 -6.75 9.63 0.28
N ARG A 129 -6.01 9.80 1.38
CA ARG A 129 -6.56 9.76 2.73
C ARG A 129 -7.67 10.79 2.92
N GLN A 130 -7.43 12.04 2.53
CA GLN A 130 -8.45 13.11 2.61
C GLN A 130 -9.70 12.78 1.79
N TYR A 131 -9.54 12.20 0.60
CA TYR A 131 -10.66 11.75 -0.22
C TYR A 131 -11.47 10.64 0.47
N LEU A 132 -10.79 9.64 1.05
CA LEU A 132 -11.43 8.56 1.81
C LEU A 132 -12.10 9.06 3.10
N ASP A 133 -11.62 10.15 3.68
CA ASP A 133 -12.14 10.74 4.91
C ASP A 133 -13.36 11.64 4.67
N ASN A 134 -13.47 12.27 3.50
CA ASN A 134 -14.52 13.24 3.22
C ASN A 134 -15.55 12.76 2.19
N ASP A 135 -15.09 12.28 1.03
CA ASP A 135 -15.96 12.04 -0.12
C ASP A 135 -16.66 10.69 -0.05
N VAL A 136 -15.98 9.66 0.46
CA VAL A 136 -16.60 8.33 0.64
C VAL A 136 -17.74 8.35 1.65
N PRO A 137 -17.62 9.00 2.84
CA PRO A 137 -18.76 9.17 3.75
C PRO A 137 -19.94 9.93 3.14
N ARG A 138 -19.66 10.96 2.31
CA ARG A 138 -20.70 11.70 1.59
C ARG A 138 -21.42 10.80 0.59
N ALA A 139 -20.69 9.98 -0.17
CA ALA A 139 -21.27 9.01 -1.10
C ALA A 139 -22.15 7.97 -0.37
N ILE A 140 -21.69 7.47 0.79
CA ILE A 140 -22.47 6.57 1.64
C ILE A 140 -23.76 7.24 2.12
N ALA A 141 -23.70 8.48 2.60
CA ALA A 141 -24.87 9.23 3.03
C ALA A 141 -25.86 9.47 1.87
N TYR A 142 -25.35 9.71 0.66
CA TYR A 142 -26.16 9.85 -0.54
C TYR A 142 -26.88 8.55 -0.92
N ILE A 143 -26.21 7.40 -0.81
CA ILE A 143 -26.85 6.08 -1.00
C ILE A 143 -28.01 5.89 -0.01
N VAL A 144 -27.80 6.22 1.27
CA VAL A 144 -28.85 6.13 2.30
C VAL A 144 -30.03 7.03 1.97
N GLN A 145 -29.79 8.23 1.44
CA GLN A 145 -30.85 9.14 1.02
C GLN A 145 -31.65 8.56 -0.16
N ILE A 146 -30.98 7.99 -1.16
CA ILE A 146 -31.63 7.32 -2.29
C ILE A 146 -32.49 6.16 -1.80
N GLN A 147 -31.96 5.32 -0.89
CA GLN A 147 -32.71 4.19 -0.32
C GLN A 147 -34.01 4.66 0.34
N ARG A 148 -33.94 5.67 1.23
CA ARG A 148 -35.12 6.25 1.89
C ARG A 148 -36.16 6.78 0.90
N THR A 149 -35.70 7.46 -0.16
CA THR A 149 -36.63 7.95 -1.19
C THR A 149 -37.32 6.80 -1.92
N LEU A 150 -36.59 5.75 -2.29
CA LEU A 150 -37.16 4.59 -2.97
C LEU A 150 -38.11 3.80 -2.07
N GLU A 151 -37.80 3.66 -0.79
CA GLU A 151 -38.68 3.05 0.23
C GLU A 151 -39.99 3.85 0.37
N ALA A 152 -39.91 5.17 0.50
CA ALA A 152 -41.10 6.04 0.59
C ALA A 152 -41.99 5.94 -0.67
N TYR A 153 -41.38 5.84 -1.86
CA TYR A 153 -42.13 5.60 -3.11
C TYR A 153 -42.78 4.19 -3.12
N ALA A 154 -42.09 3.18 -2.61
CA ALA A 154 -42.60 1.83 -2.53
C ALA A 154 -43.77 1.70 -1.53
N GLU A 155 -43.81 2.49 -0.45
CA GLU A 155 -44.93 2.52 0.51
C GLU A 155 -46.18 3.25 -0.01
N VAL A 156 -46.02 4.21 -0.92
CA VAL A 156 -47.15 4.93 -1.56
C VAL A 156 -47.79 4.12 -2.70
N SER A 157 -47.00 3.29 -3.39
CA SER A 157 -47.44 2.43 -4.50
C SER A 157 -48.51 1.34 -4.15
N PRO A 158 -48.52 0.66 -2.99
CA PRO A 158 -49.52 -0.38 -2.68
C PRO A 158 -50.96 0.14 -2.59
N LEU A 159 -51.18 1.45 -2.47
CA LEU A 159 -52.52 2.06 -2.48
C LEU A 159 -53.17 2.08 -3.87
N PHE A 160 -52.41 1.87 -4.95
CA PHE A 160 -52.92 1.81 -6.33
C PHE A 160 -53.17 0.39 -6.83
N ALA A 161 -52.93 -0.64 -5.99
CA ALA A 161 -53.08 -2.05 -6.36
C ALA A 161 -54.46 -2.65 -6.04
N SER A 162 -55.51 -1.83 -5.85
CA SER A 162 -56.89 -2.35 -5.73
C SER A 162 -57.78 -1.89 -6.89
N ALA A 163 -57.79 -2.66 -7.98
CA ALA A 163 -58.88 -2.73 -8.98
C ALA A 163 -58.64 -3.94 -9.92
N PRO A 164 -59.71 -4.57 -10.45
CA PRO A 164 -59.98 -6.02 -10.41
C PRO A 164 -59.32 -6.85 -11.54
N PRO A 165 -59.37 -8.20 -11.48
CA PRO A 165 -58.83 -9.05 -12.54
C PRO A 165 -59.63 -8.86 -13.83
N SER A 166 -58.96 -8.37 -14.88
CA SER A 166 -59.50 -8.39 -16.25
C SER A 166 -59.73 -9.83 -16.67
N ALA A 167 -60.96 -10.06 -17.11
CA ALA A 167 -61.51 -11.29 -17.65
C ALA A 167 -60.56 -11.98 -18.66
N GLU A 168 -60.40 -13.28 -18.45
CA GLU A 168 -59.93 -14.22 -19.45
C GLU A 168 -60.73 -14.06 -20.75
N THR A 169 -60.04 -13.78 -21.85
CA THR A 169 -60.57 -13.94 -23.19
C THR A 169 -59.93 -15.21 -23.75
N PRO A 170 -60.68 -16.30 -24.05
CA PRO A 170 -60.09 -17.53 -24.55
C PRO A 170 -59.62 -17.34 -26.00
N LEU A 171 -58.39 -17.75 -26.30
CA LEU A 171 -57.93 -17.95 -27.68
C LEU A 171 -58.69 -19.13 -28.31
N PRO A 172 -59.11 -19.04 -29.59
CA PRO A 172 -59.66 -20.18 -30.29
C PRO A 172 -58.54 -21.16 -30.67
N GLU A 173 -58.75 -22.43 -30.31
CA GLU A 173 -57.99 -23.58 -30.76
C GLU A 173 -58.03 -23.73 -32.28
N THR A 174 -56.89 -24.07 -32.88
CA THR A 174 -56.85 -24.92 -34.07
C THR A 174 -55.74 -25.96 -33.96
N PRO A 175 -55.95 -27.15 -34.54
CA PRO A 175 -55.44 -28.40 -34.00
C PRO A 175 -54.16 -28.88 -34.68
N ASP A 176 -53.35 -29.59 -33.89
CA ASP A 176 -52.71 -30.86 -34.21
C ASP A 176 -52.20 -31.06 -35.65
N GLU A 177 -50.87 -30.98 -35.83
CA GLU A 177 -50.23 -31.88 -36.79
C GLU A 177 -48.87 -32.37 -36.29
N LYS A 178 -48.74 -33.70 -36.36
CA LYS A 178 -47.80 -34.56 -35.66
C LYS A 178 -46.37 -34.43 -36.21
N SER A 179 -45.42 -34.57 -35.29
CA SER A 179 -44.04 -35.06 -35.50
C SER A 179 -44.03 -36.40 -36.31
N PRO A 180 -42.90 -36.97 -36.82
CA PRO A 180 -41.59 -36.96 -36.17
C PRO A 180 -40.29 -37.13 -37.03
N THR A 181 -39.16 -36.95 -36.35
CA THR A 181 -37.87 -37.69 -36.38
C THR A 181 -37.14 -37.97 -37.70
N ALA A 182 -35.92 -37.42 -37.83
CA ALA A 182 -34.65 -38.18 -37.90
C ALA A 182 -33.46 -37.24 -37.69
#